data_AF-A0A7C1IYN7-F1
#
_entry.id   AF-A0A7C1IYN7-F1
#
_cell.length_a   1.000
_cell.length_b   1.000
_cell.length_c   1.000
_cell.angle_alpha   90.00
_cell.angle_beta   90.00
_cell.angle_gamma   90.00
#
_symmetry.space_group_name_H-M   'P 1'
#
loop_
_entity.id
_entity.type
_entity.pdbx_description
1 polymer ?
#
loop_
_entity_poly.entity_id
_entity_poly.type
_entity_poly.pdbx_seq_one_letter_code
_entity_poly.pdbx_strand_id
1 'polypeptide(L)'
;MSEKIWLAELTAEQLAEWLKPPRTQTPFAVLERIDAIDFPASGETIKPALWERGRVFGAALELRWEKRGGKFWARVMGEPASAPAAPFEIWDRLGPTQAQDNWRFMWGEAEGRIGRELEYRAMPPGGKRPCVLQRELWSGTKLLATRLVEMKMEVKA
;
A
#
# COMPACT_ATOMS: atom_id res chain seq x y z
N MET A 1 -1.98 -16.82 11.81
CA MET A 1 -2.79 -16.36 10.66
C MET A 1 -2.13 -16.85 9.36
N SER A 2 -2.89 -17.09 8.29
CA SER A 2 -2.33 -17.50 7.00
C SER A 2 -2.66 -16.44 5.94
N GLU A 3 -1.74 -15.50 5.72
CA GLU A 3 -1.86 -14.58 4.59
C GLU A 3 -1.49 -15.27 3.28
N LYS A 4 -2.05 -14.77 2.18
CA LYS A 4 -1.76 -15.27 0.82
C LYS A 4 -1.21 -14.14 -0.03
N ILE A 5 -0.45 -14.53 -1.05
CA ILE A 5 0.08 -13.60 -2.05
C ILE A 5 -0.54 -13.97 -3.38
N TRP A 6 -1.14 -12.98 -4.03
CA TRP A 6 -1.67 -13.11 -5.38
C TRP A 6 -0.93 -12.17 -6.33
N LEU A 7 -0.75 -12.61 -7.58
CA LEU A 7 -0.12 -11.83 -8.64
C LEU A 7 -1.04 -11.70 -9.85
N ALA A 8 -0.92 -10.58 -10.55
CA ALA A 8 -1.57 -10.36 -11.84
C ALA A 8 -0.74 -9.40 -12.71
N GLU A 9 -0.87 -9.56 -14.03
CA GLU A 9 -0.60 -8.47 -14.96
C GLU A 9 -1.92 -7.76 -15.28
N LEU A 10 -1.99 -6.46 -14.98
CA LEU A 10 -3.18 -5.63 -15.17
C LEU A 10 -2.96 -4.62 -16.31
N THR A 11 -4.04 -4.34 -17.05
CA THR A 11 -4.12 -3.13 -17.87
C THR A 11 -4.32 -1.89 -16.98
N ALA A 12 -4.20 -0.69 -17.56
CA ALA A 12 -4.46 0.55 -16.84
C ALA A 12 -5.90 0.60 -16.32
N GLU A 13 -6.85 0.11 -17.10
CA GLU A 13 -8.28 0.08 -16.77
C GLU A 13 -8.54 -0.89 -15.62
N GLN A 14 -7.98 -2.10 -15.68
CA GLN A 14 -8.11 -3.10 -14.61
C GLN A 14 -7.52 -2.60 -13.28
N LEU A 15 -6.36 -1.93 -13.33
CA LEU A 15 -5.79 -1.32 -12.13
C LEU A 15 -6.64 -0.13 -11.65
N ALA A 16 -7.18 0.69 -12.54
CA ALA A 16 -8.05 1.82 -12.17
C ALA A 16 -9.33 1.36 -11.44
N GLU A 17 -9.91 0.23 -11.84
CA GLU A 17 -11.05 -0.39 -11.14
C GLU A 17 -10.74 -0.68 -9.67
N TRP A 18 -9.55 -1.21 -9.39
CA TRP A 18 -9.08 -1.46 -8.01
C TRP A 18 -8.84 -0.19 -7.20
N LEU A 19 -8.54 0.92 -7.87
CA LEU A 19 -8.22 2.20 -7.23
C LEU A 19 -9.43 3.14 -7.15
N LYS A 20 -10.62 2.68 -7.55
CA LYS A 20 -11.84 3.49 -7.54
C LYS A 20 -12.14 4.05 -6.14
N PRO A 21 -12.36 5.36 -6.01
CA PRO A 21 -12.83 5.94 -4.77
C PRO A 21 -14.33 5.63 -4.54
N PRO A 22 -14.80 5.56 -3.28
CA PRO A 22 -14.00 5.60 -2.07
C PRO A 22 -13.27 4.27 -1.82
N ARG A 23 -11.96 4.33 -1.54
CA ARG A 23 -11.16 3.14 -1.21
C ARG A 23 -11.39 2.71 0.24
N THR A 24 -12.52 2.05 0.50
CA THR A 24 -12.94 1.68 1.87
C THR A 24 -12.06 0.60 2.49
N GLN A 25 -11.63 -0.40 1.71
CA GLN A 25 -10.78 -1.50 2.19
C GLN A 25 -9.29 -1.11 2.24
N THR A 26 -8.90 -0.12 1.44
CA THR A 26 -7.53 0.35 1.28
C THR A 26 -7.47 1.89 1.37
N PRO A 27 -7.81 2.47 2.54
CA PRO A 27 -7.97 3.91 2.69
C PRO A 27 -6.67 4.70 2.50
N PHE A 28 -5.52 4.04 2.62
CA PHE A 28 -4.21 4.66 2.49
C PHE A 28 -3.56 4.32 1.14
N ALA A 29 -2.79 5.27 0.62
CA ALA A 29 -2.07 5.12 -0.64
C ALA A 29 -0.69 5.78 -0.56
N VAL A 30 0.29 5.16 -1.22
CA VAL A 30 1.58 5.77 -1.54
C VAL A 30 1.78 5.62 -3.03
N LEU A 31 1.91 6.74 -3.74
CA LEU A 31 2.14 6.78 -5.18
C LEU A 31 3.56 7.27 -5.43
N GLU A 32 4.26 6.62 -6.35
CA GLU A 32 5.68 6.85 -6.58
C GLU A 32 5.95 6.97 -8.09
N ARG A 33 6.73 8.00 -8.44
CA ARG A 33 7.40 8.17 -9.74
C ARG A 33 8.86 8.49 -9.49
N ILE A 34 9.65 8.52 -10.55
CA ILE A 34 11.05 8.95 -10.47
C ILE A 34 11.21 10.36 -9.87
N ASP A 35 10.23 11.23 -10.08
CA ASP A 35 10.28 12.66 -9.73
C ASP A 35 9.29 13.07 -8.63
N ALA A 36 8.43 12.17 -8.14
CA ALA A 36 7.31 12.52 -7.28
C ALA A 36 6.91 11.40 -6.33
N ILE A 37 6.44 11.78 -5.15
CA ILE A 37 5.74 10.91 -4.21
C ILE A 37 4.44 11.62 -3.81
N ASP A 38 3.36 10.87 -3.66
CA ASP A 38 2.05 11.42 -3.29
C ASP A 38 1.24 10.49 -2.38
N PHE A 39 0.38 11.07 -1.53
CA PHE A 39 -0.39 10.38 -0.50
C PHE A 39 -1.88 10.80 -0.54
N PRO A 40 -2.62 10.40 -1.59
CA PRO A 40 -3.99 10.87 -1.80
C PRO A 40 -4.97 10.33 -0.75
N ALA A 41 -5.96 11.14 -0.40
CA ALA A 41 -7.11 10.75 0.42
C ALA A 41 -7.92 9.63 -0.23
N SER A 42 -8.61 8.82 0.57
CA SER A 42 -9.39 7.66 0.12
C SER A 42 -10.47 7.98 -0.93
N GLY A 43 -10.96 9.22 -0.95
CA GLY A 43 -11.94 9.73 -1.91
C GLY A 43 -11.36 10.30 -3.21
N GLU A 44 -10.05 10.45 -3.33
CA GLU A 44 -9.40 11.00 -4.53
C GLU A 44 -9.22 9.93 -5.61
N THR A 45 -9.43 10.32 -6.88
CA THR A 45 -9.19 9.44 -8.03
C THR A 45 -7.69 9.29 -8.30
N ILE A 46 -7.19 8.06 -8.28
CA ILE A 46 -5.83 7.73 -8.70
C ILE A 46 -5.84 7.34 -10.18
N LYS A 47 -4.97 7.96 -10.99
CA LYS A 47 -4.78 7.62 -12.41
C LYS A 47 -3.52 6.75 -12.58
N PRO A 48 -3.62 5.42 -12.75
CA PRO A 48 -2.45 4.54 -12.87
C PRO A 48 -1.44 4.96 -13.94
N ALA A 49 -1.93 5.51 -15.06
CA ALA A 49 -1.09 5.97 -16.15
C ALA A 49 -0.09 7.07 -15.73
N LEU A 50 -0.41 7.85 -14.69
CA LEU A 50 0.46 8.89 -14.15
C LEU A 50 1.44 8.36 -13.10
N TRP A 51 1.23 7.18 -12.53
CA TRP A 51 1.97 6.66 -11.38
C TRP A 51 2.57 5.30 -11.69
N GLU A 52 3.85 5.29 -12.08
CA GLU A 52 4.58 4.09 -12.47
C GLU A 52 4.63 3.05 -11.35
N ARG A 53 4.63 3.49 -10.09
CA ARG A 53 4.63 2.63 -8.92
C ARG A 53 3.62 3.14 -7.92
N GLY A 54 3.12 2.23 -7.11
CA GLY A 54 2.37 2.62 -5.94
C GLY A 54 1.84 1.44 -5.17
N ARG A 55 1.15 1.77 -4.11
CA ARG A 55 0.46 0.83 -3.26
C ARG A 55 -0.78 1.48 -2.65
N VAL A 56 -1.81 0.68 -2.47
CA VAL A 56 -2.96 1.00 -1.64
C VAL A 56 -3.11 -0.09 -0.59
N PHE A 57 -3.43 0.30 0.64
CA PHE A 57 -3.42 -0.65 1.74
C PHE A 57 -4.38 -0.26 2.86
N GLY A 58 -4.72 -1.27 3.65
CA GLY A 58 -5.55 -1.17 4.83
C GLY A 58 -5.39 -2.41 5.70
N ALA A 59 -6.25 -2.53 6.72
CA ALA A 59 -6.20 -3.64 7.67
C ALA A 59 -6.22 -5.02 6.99
N ALA A 60 -7.09 -5.17 5.98
CA ALA A 60 -7.39 -6.43 5.33
C ALA A 60 -6.35 -6.85 4.27
N LEU A 61 -5.81 -5.89 3.50
CA LEU A 61 -4.91 -6.18 2.38
C LEU A 61 -3.99 -5.00 2.00
N GLU A 62 -2.92 -5.30 1.29
CA GLU A 62 -2.12 -4.37 0.49
C GLU A 62 -2.14 -4.81 -0.98
N LEU A 63 -2.47 -3.89 -1.89
CA LEU A 63 -2.20 -3.98 -3.32
C LEU A 63 -0.99 -3.11 -3.63
N ARG A 64 0.03 -3.69 -4.27
CA ARG A 64 1.21 -2.98 -4.81
C ARG A 64 1.27 -3.17 -6.32
N TRP A 65 1.69 -2.14 -7.05
CA TRP A 65 1.95 -2.26 -8.49
C TRP A 65 3.26 -1.61 -8.93
N GLU A 66 3.75 -2.08 -10.07
CA GLU A 66 4.81 -1.46 -10.85
C GLU A 66 4.50 -1.56 -12.35
N LYS A 67 4.62 -0.45 -13.07
CA LYS A 67 4.45 -0.39 -14.52
C LYS A 67 5.66 -1.01 -15.20
N ARG A 68 5.42 -1.95 -16.11
CA ARG A 68 6.45 -2.59 -16.95
C ARG A 68 5.95 -2.63 -18.38
N GLY A 69 6.53 -1.78 -19.22
CA GLY A 69 6.03 -1.57 -20.57
C GLY A 69 4.60 -1.02 -20.57
N GLY A 70 3.70 -1.69 -21.30
CA GLY A 70 2.28 -1.31 -21.43
C GLY A 70 1.35 -1.82 -20.33
N LYS A 71 1.86 -2.59 -19.35
CA LYS A 71 1.06 -3.22 -18.30
C LYS A 71 1.57 -2.90 -16.89
N PHE A 72 0.79 -3.30 -15.90
CA PHE A 72 1.11 -3.18 -14.47
C PHE A 72 1.26 -4.56 -13.84
N TRP A 73 2.40 -4.80 -13.22
CA TRP A 73 2.65 -5.99 -12.42
C TRP A 73 2.13 -5.73 -11.02
N ALA A 74 1.04 -6.40 -10.66
CA ALA A 74 0.32 -6.18 -9.42
C ALA A 74 0.51 -7.36 -8.46
N ARG A 75 0.67 -7.04 -7.18
CA ARG A 75 0.73 -8.00 -6.07
C ARG A 75 -0.27 -7.61 -5.01
N VAL A 76 -1.16 -8.54 -4.67
CA VAL A 76 -2.04 -8.43 -3.49
C VAL A 76 -1.50 -9.32 -2.39
N MET A 77 -1.46 -8.80 -1.18
CA MET A 77 -1.18 -9.56 0.04
C MET A 77 -2.27 -9.27 1.06
N GLY A 78 -2.84 -10.30 1.65
CA GLY A 78 -3.89 -10.15 2.64
C GLY A 78 -4.49 -11.46 3.10
N GLU A 79 -5.57 -11.35 3.87
CA GLU A 79 -6.31 -12.50 4.38
C GLU A 79 -7.05 -13.25 3.26
N PRO A 80 -7.28 -14.57 3.39
CA PRO A 80 -8.02 -15.34 2.39
C PRO A 80 -9.44 -14.81 2.10
N ALA A 81 -10.09 -14.18 3.08
CA ALA A 81 -11.40 -13.56 2.92
C ALA A 81 -11.35 -12.30 2.01
N SER A 82 -10.17 -11.74 1.82
CA SER A 82 -9.89 -10.59 0.95
C SER A 82 -9.31 -11.03 -0.40
N ALA A 83 -9.55 -12.28 -0.80
CA ALA A 83 -9.04 -12.79 -2.06
C ALA A 83 -9.51 -11.91 -3.22
N PRO A 84 -8.57 -11.41 -4.07
CA PRO A 84 -8.93 -10.65 -5.25
C PRO A 84 -9.67 -11.53 -6.25
N ALA A 85 -10.59 -10.92 -7.01
CA ALA A 85 -11.18 -11.55 -8.19
C ALA A 85 -10.12 -11.70 -9.30
N ALA A 86 -10.48 -12.44 -10.37
CA ALA A 86 -9.67 -12.50 -11.58
C ALA A 86 -9.29 -11.08 -12.06
N PRO A 87 -8.07 -10.87 -12.60
CA PRO A 87 -7.13 -11.87 -13.11
C PRO A 87 -6.04 -12.31 -12.11
N PHE A 88 -6.25 -12.12 -10.80
CA PHE A 88 -5.25 -12.51 -9.80
C PHE A 88 -5.17 -14.02 -9.59
N GLU A 89 -3.96 -14.55 -9.67
CA GLU A 89 -3.65 -15.95 -9.38
C GLU A 89 -2.90 -16.07 -8.06
N ILE A 90 -3.15 -17.14 -7.31
CA ILE A 90 -2.41 -17.42 -6.08
C ILE A 90 -0.98 -17.76 -6.48
N TRP A 91 -0.04 -16.93 -6.05
CA TRP A 91 1.38 -17.17 -6.24
C TRP A 91 1.96 -17.99 -5.08
N ASP A 92 1.60 -17.62 -3.85
CA ASP A 92 2.09 -18.29 -2.66
C ASP A 92 1.06 -18.32 -1.54
N ARG A 93 1.10 -19.40 -0.76
CA ARG A 93 0.38 -19.54 0.50
C ARG A 93 1.44 -19.58 1.59
N LEU A 94 1.57 -18.47 2.31
CA LEU A 94 2.49 -18.43 3.44
C LEU A 94 2.03 -19.50 4.43
N GLY A 95 2.98 -20.32 4.88
CA GLY A 95 2.74 -21.34 5.91
C GLY A 95 2.33 -20.72 7.25
N PRO A 96 2.39 -21.47 8.36
CA PRO A 96 2.17 -20.89 9.68
C PRO A 96 3.11 -19.69 9.90
N THR A 97 2.54 -18.50 10.09
CA THR A 97 3.30 -17.27 10.34
C THR A 97 2.91 -16.62 11.66
N GLN A 98 3.90 -15.98 12.28
CA GLN A 98 3.72 -15.03 13.36
C GLN A 98 3.74 -13.61 12.78
N ALA A 99 2.70 -12.83 13.07
CA ALA A 99 2.64 -11.43 12.68
C ALA A 99 3.30 -10.58 13.77
N GLN A 100 4.15 -9.64 13.33
CA GLN A 100 4.70 -8.59 14.18
C GLN A 100 4.43 -7.23 13.53
N ASP A 101 3.79 -6.35 14.28
CA ASP A 101 3.43 -5.01 13.81
C ASP A 101 4.45 -4.00 14.33
N ASN A 102 5.11 -3.30 13.42
CA ASN A 102 6.13 -2.31 13.73
C ASN A 102 5.76 -0.96 13.10
N TRP A 103 5.66 0.08 13.93
CA TRP A 103 5.51 1.45 13.44
C TRP A 103 6.83 1.95 12.85
N ARG A 104 6.75 2.54 11.65
CA ARG A 104 7.88 3.17 10.97
C ARG A 104 7.55 4.65 10.75
N PHE A 105 8.52 5.51 11.05
CA PHE A 105 8.41 6.93 10.78
C PHE A 105 8.50 7.20 9.28
N MET A 106 7.63 8.07 8.78
CA MET A 106 7.71 8.64 7.44
C MET A 106 8.29 10.05 7.54
N TRP A 107 8.65 10.61 6.37
CA TRP A 107 9.14 11.99 6.26
C TRP A 107 8.11 12.97 6.82
N GLY A 108 8.57 13.96 7.58
CA GLY A 108 7.71 15.07 7.98
C GLY A 108 7.26 15.90 6.78
N GLU A 109 6.14 16.60 6.89
CA GLU A 109 5.62 17.49 5.83
C GLU A 109 6.64 18.58 5.44
N ALA A 110 7.38 19.07 6.43
CA ALA A 110 8.45 20.06 6.27
C ALA A 110 9.79 19.47 5.76
N GLU A 111 9.91 18.15 5.65
CA GLU A 111 11.11 17.49 5.12
C GLU A 111 11.01 17.39 3.61
N GLY A 112 11.56 18.39 2.89
CA GLY A 112 11.51 18.43 1.43
C GLY A 112 12.14 17.18 0.81
N ARG A 113 11.34 16.41 0.05
CA ARG A 113 11.84 15.31 -0.79
C ARG A 113 11.47 15.58 -2.24
N ILE A 114 12.46 15.47 -3.13
CA ILE A 114 12.29 15.75 -4.57
C ILE A 114 11.75 17.18 -4.83
N GLY A 115 12.21 18.15 -4.04
CA GLY A 115 11.94 19.58 -4.26
C GLY A 115 10.52 20.06 -3.95
N ARG A 116 9.69 19.26 -3.26
CA ARG A 116 8.31 19.60 -2.90
C ARG A 116 8.01 19.20 -1.45
N GLU A 117 7.09 19.91 -0.83
CA GLU A 117 6.49 19.50 0.44
C GLU A 117 5.63 18.25 0.22
N LEU A 118 5.61 17.37 1.22
CA LEU A 118 4.81 16.17 1.18
C LEU A 118 3.47 16.44 1.85
N GLU A 119 2.38 16.17 1.13
CA GLU A 119 1.02 16.32 1.65
C GLU A 119 0.40 14.96 1.93
N TYR A 120 0.03 14.72 3.18
CA TYR A 120 -0.55 13.47 3.64
C TYR A 120 -2.08 13.53 3.71
N ARG A 121 -2.75 13.63 2.56
CA ARG A 121 -4.19 13.95 2.49
C ARG A 121 -5.12 12.86 3.04
N ALA A 122 -4.62 11.63 3.20
CA ALA A 122 -5.36 10.56 3.88
C ALA A 122 -5.32 10.66 5.42
N MET A 123 -4.55 11.59 5.99
CA MET A 123 -4.39 11.75 7.44
C MET A 123 -4.97 13.09 7.92
N PRO A 124 -5.41 13.17 9.19
CA PRO A 124 -5.86 14.43 9.76
C PRO A 124 -4.69 15.43 9.83
N PRO A 125 -4.94 16.72 9.57
CA PRO A 125 -3.91 17.75 9.63
C PRO A 125 -3.41 17.98 11.07
N GLY A 126 -2.20 18.55 11.20
CA GLY A 126 -1.69 19.06 12.49
C GLY A 126 -0.98 18.03 13.38
N GLY A 127 -0.67 16.85 12.85
CA GLY A 127 0.19 15.87 13.52
C GLY A 127 1.68 16.23 13.45
N LYS A 128 2.50 15.63 14.33
CA LYS A 128 3.94 15.95 14.38
C LYS A 128 4.72 15.26 13.27
N ARG A 129 4.51 13.95 13.12
CA ARG A 129 5.16 13.15 12.11
C ARG A 129 4.23 12.01 11.65
N PRO A 130 4.13 11.79 10.33
CA PRO A 130 3.40 10.65 9.80
C PRO A 130 4.12 9.33 10.10
N CYS A 131 3.34 8.32 10.43
CA CYS A 131 3.80 6.98 10.75
C CYS A 131 3.01 5.96 9.93
N VAL A 132 3.68 4.89 9.51
CA VAL A 132 3.06 3.76 8.84
C VAL A 132 3.26 2.48 9.65
N LEU A 133 2.21 1.69 9.79
CA LEU A 133 2.26 0.38 10.41
C LEU A 133 2.69 -0.64 9.36
N GLN A 134 3.86 -1.23 9.54
CA GLN A 134 4.34 -2.35 8.75
C GLN A 134 4.10 -3.64 9.53
N ARG A 135 3.33 -4.55 8.95
CA ARG A 135 3.18 -5.93 9.43
C ARG A 135 4.23 -6.80 8.78
N GLU A 136 4.99 -7.49 9.61
CA GLU A 136 6.02 -8.44 9.23
C GLU A 136 5.51 -9.85 9.54
N LEU A 137 5.61 -10.75 8.56
CA LEU A 137 5.16 -12.14 8.66
C LEU A 137 6.38 -13.06 8.75
N TRP A 138 6.55 -13.70 9.91
CA TRP A 138 7.73 -14.49 10.25
C TRP A 138 7.41 -15.99 10.32
N SER A 139 8.37 -16.82 9.92
CA SER A 139 8.38 -18.26 10.16
C SER A 139 9.65 -18.62 10.92
N GLY A 140 9.54 -18.81 12.24
CA GLY A 140 10.71 -18.90 13.12
C GLY A 140 11.51 -17.59 13.06
N THR A 141 12.78 -17.67 12.67
CA THR A 141 13.68 -16.51 12.52
C THR A 141 13.71 -15.92 11.10
N LYS A 142 12.93 -16.46 10.16
CA LYS A 142 12.91 -16.00 8.77
C LYS A 142 11.74 -15.05 8.53
N LEU A 143 12.04 -13.83 8.11
CA LEU A 143 11.04 -12.91 7.56
C LEU A 143 10.60 -13.42 6.19
N LEU A 144 9.31 -13.76 6.05
CA LEU A 144 8.75 -14.26 4.79
C LEU A 144 8.20 -13.12 3.94
N ALA A 145 7.50 -12.17 4.57
CA ALA A 145 6.81 -11.11 3.86
C ALA A 145 6.56 -9.90 4.74
N THR A 146 6.29 -8.76 4.09
CA THR A 146 5.85 -7.54 4.75
C THR A 146 4.72 -6.89 3.96
N ARG A 147 3.79 -6.26 4.69
CA ARG A 147 2.80 -5.35 4.13
C ARG A 147 2.53 -4.15 5.02
N LEU A 148 2.03 -3.08 4.42
CA LEU A 148 1.52 -1.91 5.12
C LEU A 148 0.07 -2.16 5.53
N VAL A 149 -0.32 -1.65 6.70
CA VAL A 149 -1.62 -1.92 7.31
C VAL A 149 -2.40 -0.63 7.58
N GLU A 150 -1.71 0.38 8.08
CA GLU A 150 -2.33 1.61 8.58
C GLU A 150 -1.37 2.78 8.45
N MET A 151 -1.89 4.00 8.32
CA MET A 151 -1.15 5.24 8.56
C MET A 151 -1.82 6.05 9.66
N LYS A 152 -1.02 6.73 10.48
CA LYS A 152 -1.50 7.70 11.46
C LYS A 152 -0.50 8.82 11.65
N MET A 153 -0.98 9.92 12.20
CA MET A 153 -0.10 10.94 12.77
C MET A 153 0.33 10.53 14.18
N GLU A 154 1.60 10.75 14.50
CA GLU A 154 2.06 10.74 15.89
C GLU A 154 1.28 11.80 16.69
N VAL A 155 0.60 11.36 17.75
CA VAL A 155 -0.18 12.22 18.65
C VAL A 155 0.75 12.81 19.71
N LYS A 156 0.59 14.09 20.06
CA LYS A 156 1.27 14.69 21.23
C LYS A 156 0.89 13.89 22.47
N ALA A 157 1.90 13.43 23.21
CA ALA A 157 1.73 13.04 24.62
C ALA A 157 1.37 14.27 25.46
#